data_AF-A0AAP5ECL7-F1
#
_entry.id   AF-A0AAP5ECL7-F1
#
_cell.length_a   1.000
_cell.length_b   1.000
_cell.length_c   1.000
_cell.angle_alpha   90.00
_cell.angle_beta   90.00
_cell.angle_gamma   90.00
#
_symmetry.space_group_name_H-M   'P 1'
#
loop_
_entity.id
_entity.type
_entity.pdbx_description
1 polymer ?
#
loop_
_entity_poly.entity_id
_entity_poly.type
_entity_poly.pdbx_seq_one_letter_code
_entity_poly.pdbx_strand_id
1 'polypeptide(L)'
;MLAIARVESGFNPDAAAGTTSASGLGQFIDRTGKHYGLNNANRFDVDAQSDALVAHFVDNRNLARDRGQGEDYIYKYHHDGPTKDYGGLGLSQRKVAPHLDEYEQFVNQRLSQTQAQAPAQQHAVAGAAAAVAGAAAVGAAATQARSYEHTMQVMLPPQNGVKPHITGHFGEHRGEKSHGGSDFNYVGGQTGRNLQHPTIHAPIAGTVTSVGGKYGTVMIQDAQGNSHQILHMQDTKVKVGQHVEPGDPIGTMGGRGPQGANQYAQHVHYQMKDPAGKLINPETYWNKGLQQEAGKHGHAHDHDHAPAGTLRKGDRSDEVTKLQEELNRLGVRDANGNRLSEDGKFGDNTREAVQAFQKQQGLKDDGIVGRETFGKLAASQAQGAETRTATGPQLGEKGHADTPLHNAIRGQLPAAISNEAAANVTLQAKQAGIDSPEKLQSVTVQDGKAFVMGTTPGYRTAVDLSEAPSLEHTNAQLQSNNASQQQQVQEEQQKVAMGR
;
A
#
# COMPACT_ATOMS: atom_id res chain seq x y z
N MET A 1 -21.96 7.04 -5.11
CA MET A 1 -20.57 6.93 -5.63
C MET A 1 -19.97 5.55 -5.48
N LEU A 2 -19.74 5.02 -4.27
CA LEU A 2 -18.94 3.79 -4.11
C LEU A 2 -19.55 2.58 -4.85
N ALA A 3 -20.88 2.46 -4.83
CA ALA A 3 -21.60 1.48 -5.65
C ALA A 3 -21.37 1.66 -7.17
N ILE A 4 -21.15 2.88 -7.65
CA ILE A 4 -20.84 3.15 -9.07
C ILE A 4 -19.42 2.67 -9.38
N ALA A 5 -18.42 3.03 -8.55
CA ALA A 5 -17.04 2.57 -8.75
C ALA A 5 -16.93 1.03 -8.69
N ARG A 6 -17.73 0.37 -7.84
CA ARG A 6 -17.86 -1.10 -7.82
C ARG A 6 -18.32 -1.64 -9.17
N VAL A 7 -19.36 -1.06 -9.77
CA VAL A 7 -19.95 -1.56 -11.02
C VAL A 7 -19.08 -1.24 -12.23
N GLU A 8 -18.51 -0.05 -12.27
CA GLU A 8 -17.71 0.43 -13.41
C GLU A 8 -16.33 -0.21 -13.47
N SER A 9 -15.63 -0.29 -12.34
CA SER A 9 -14.24 -0.75 -12.33
C SER A 9 -13.93 -1.83 -11.30
N GLY A 10 -14.89 -2.23 -10.45
CA GLY A 10 -14.59 -3.08 -9.31
C GLY A 10 -13.63 -2.42 -8.31
N PHE A 11 -13.63 -1.08 -8.25
CA PHE A 11 -12.63 -0.27 -7.54
C PHE A 11 -11.20 -0.34 -8.10
N ASN A 12 -11.00 -0.87 -9.30
CA ASN A 12 -9.70 -0.85 -9.96
C ASN A 12 -9.45 0.54 -10.58
N PRO A 13 -8.47 1.33 -10.10
CA PRO A 13 -8.15 2.62 -10.69
C PRO A 13 -7.44 2.50 -12.05
N ASP A 14 -6.93 1.32 -12.39
CA ASP A 14 -6.28 1.03 -13.67
C ASP A 14 -7.24 0.43 -14.71
N ALA A 15 -8.53 0.27 -14.35
CA ALA A 15 -9.51 -0.31 -15.27
C ALA A 15 -9.58 0.52 -16.55
N ALA A 16 -9.51 -0.14 -17.71
CA ALA A 16 -9.66 0.49 -19.00
C ALA A 16 -10.49 -0.41 -19.91
N ALA A 17 -11.48 0.17 -20.59
CA ALA A 17 -12.26 -0.55 -21.58
C ALA A 17 -11.42 -0.72 -22.85
N GLY A 18 -11.15 -1.96 -23.28
CA GLY A 18 -10.35 -2.22 -24.48
C GLY A 18 -10.97 -1.73 -25.81
N THR A 19 -12.25 -1.34 -25.79
CA THR A 19 -13.02 -0.94 -26.98
C THR A 19 -13.43 0.53 -26.98
N THR A 20 -13.21 1.27 -25.89
CA THR A 20 -13.55 2.70 -25.78
C THR A 20 -12.43 3.43 -25.05
N SER A 21 -12.51 4.76 -24.95
CA SER A 21 -11.57 5.51 -24.11
C SER A 21 -11.99 5.57 -22.63
N ALA A 22 -12.92 4.72 -22.19
CA ALA A 22 -13.34 4.67 -20.80
C ALA A 22 -12.21 4.12 -19.91
N SER A 23 -11.88 4.83 -18.82
CA SER A 23 -10.86 4.39 -17.88
C SER A 23 -11.04 4.90 -16.45
N GLY A 24 -10.37 4.23 -15.52
CA GLY A 24 -10.29 4.58 -14.11
C GLY A 24 -11.52 4.20 -13.29
N LEU A 25 -11.56 4.70 -12.05
CA LEU A 25 -12.59 4.33 -11.07
C LEU A 25 -14.02 4.58 -11.56
N GLY A 26 -14.22 5.63 -12.35
CA GLY A 26 -15.52 5.96 -12.94
C GLY A 26 -15.73 5.47 -14.37
N GLN A 27 -14.77 4.78 -15.00
CA GLN A 27 -14.77 4.46 -16.44
C GLN A 27 -15.09 5.69 -17.32
N PHE A 28 -14.42 6.81 -17.04
CA PHE A 28 -14.63 8.04 -17.79
C PHE A 28 -14.05 7.92 -19.20
N ILE A 29 -14.87 8.16 -20.22
CA ILE A 29 -14.37 8.43 -21.58
C ILE A 29 -13.65 9.77 -21.61
N ASP A 30 -12.66 9.91 -22.50
CA ASP A 30 -11.77 11.11 -22.54
C ASP A 30 -12.53 12.43 -22.53
N ARG A 31 -13.63 12.53 -23.28
CA ARG A 31 -14.43 13.75 -23.37
C ARG A 31 -15.06 14.12 -22.03
N THR A 32 -15.67 13.15 -21.36
CA THR A 32 -16.33 13.36 -20.06
C THR A 32 -15.30 13.56 -18.97
N GLY A 33 -14.25 12.74 -18.94
CA GLY A 33 -13.15 12.87 -17.97
C GLY A 33 -12.50 14.25 -18.03
N LYS A 34 -12.27 14.81 -19.23
CA LYS A 34 -11.74 16.16 -19.39
C LYS A 34 -12.61 17.25 -18.77
N HIS A 35 -13.93 17.08 -18.76
CA HIS A 35 -14.83 18.02 -18.09
C HIS A 35 -14.60 18.06 -16.58
N TYR A 36 -14.20 16.92 -16.00
CA TYR A 36 -13.93 16.73 -14.57
C TYR A 36 -12.43 16.74 -14.22
N GLY A 37 -11.58 17.35 -15.06
CA GLY A 37 -10.16 17.54 -14.78
C GLY A 37 -9.25 16.36 -15.10
N LEU A 38 -9.77 15.29 -15.70
CA LEU A 38 -8.98 14.14 -16.14
C LEU A 38 -8.35 14.36 -17.52
N ASN A 39 -7.16 13.82 -17.72
CA ASN A 39 -6.38 13.86 -18.95
C ASN A 39 -5.43 12.65 -19.00
N ASN A 40 -4.66 12.51 -20.08
CA ASN A 40 -3.77 11.37 -20.27
C ASN A 40 -2.71 11.19 -19.16
N ALA A 41 -2.36 12.24 -18.42
CA ALA A 41 -1.37 12.17 -17.36
C ALA A 41 -1.94 11.74 -16.00
N ASN A 42 -3.23 11.97 -15.75
CA ASN A 42 -3.86 11.69 -14.43
C ASN A 42 -5.10 10.79 -14.49
N ARG A 43 -5.46 10.26 -15.66
CA ARG A 43 -6.64 9.38 -15.82
C ARG A 43 -6.55 8.03 -15.10
N PHE A 44 -5.42 7.71 -14.47
CA PHE A 44 -5.27 6.54 -13.59
C PHE A 44 -4.86 6.93 -12.16
N ASP A 45 -4.79 8.24 -11.87
CA ASP A 45 -4.54 8.76 -10.52
C ASP A 45 -5.81 8.60 -9.67
N VAL A 46 -5.69 7.92 -8.53
CA VAL A 46 -6.82 7.56 -7.66
C VAL A 46 -7.53 8.79 -7.10
N ASP A 47 -6.78 9.83 -6.72
CA ASP A 47 -7.35 11.03 -6.11
C ASP A 47 -8.09 11.85 -7.17
N ALA A 48 -7.47 12.08 -8.32
CA ALA A 48 -8.10 12.77 -9.45
C ALA A 48 -9.35 12.03 -9.95
N GLN A 49 -9.31 10.70 -10.04
CA GLN A 49 -10.46 9.86 -10.41
C GLN A 49 -11.58 9.91 -9.37
N SER A 50 -11.23 9.93 -8.08
CA SER A 50 -12.20 10.05 -6.99
C SER A 50 -12.89 11.41 -7.02
N ASP A 51 -12.15 12.50 -7.14
CA ASP A 51 -12.68 13.85 -7.26
C ASP A 51 -13.59 14.01 -8.49
N ALA A 52 -13.15 13.48 -9.64
CA ALA A 52 -13.94 13.48 -10.87
C ALA A 52 -15.25 12.70 -10.69
N LEU A 53 -15.21 11.54 -10.02
CA LEU A 53 -16.40 10.74 -9.74
C LEU A 53 -17.35 11.45 -8.75
N VAL A 54 -16.84 12.23 -7.79
CA VAL A 54 -17.69 13.02 -6.87
C VAL A 54 -18.43 14.08 -7.67
N ALA A 55 -17.69 14.87 -8.45
CA ALA A 55 -18.24 15.98 -9.21
C ALA A 55 -19.29 15.48 -10.22
N HIS A 56 -18.97 14.43 -10.99
CA HIS A 56 -19.89 13.84 -11.96
C HIS A 56 -21.14 13.25 -11.29
N PHE A 57 -21.00 12.59 -10.14
CA PHE A 57 -22.14 12.09 -9.37
C PHE A 57 -23.07 13.22 -8.93
N VAL A 58 -22.51 14.33 -8.44
CA VAL A 58 -23.30 15.49 -8.00
C VAL A 58 -24.06 16.11 -9.17
N ASP A 59 -23.43 16.29 -10.31
CA ASP A 59 -24.07 16.84 -11.52
C ASP A 59 -25.23 15.94 -12.00
N ASN A 60 -25.00 14.62 -12.07
CA ASN A 60 -26.01 13.66 -12.48
C ASN A 60 -27.18 13.58 -11.49
N ARG A 61 -26.91 13.73 -10.19
CA ARG A 61 -27.95 13.83 -9.15
C ARG A 61 -28.79 15.08 -9.32
N ASN A 62 -28.16 16.23 -9.58
CA ASN A 62 -28.90 17.48 -9.81
C ASN A 62 -29.75 17.35 -11.08
N LEU A 63 -29.20 16.80 -12.16
CA LEU A 63 -29.93 16.56 -13.40
C LEU A 63 -31.14 15.63 -13.22
N ALA A 64 -31.01 14.54 -12.45
CA ALA A 64 -32.13 13.65 -12.14
C ALA A 64 -33.23 14.38 -11.36
N ARG A 65 -32.85 15.18 -10.35
CA ARG A 65 -33.80 15.99 -9.57
C ARG A 65 -34.52 17.03 -10.43
N ASP A 66 -33.80 17.76 -11.28
CA ASP A 66 -34.37 18.77 -12.18
C ASP A 66 -35.37 18.18 -13.17
N ARG A 67 -35.23 16.89 -13.49
CA ARG A 67 -36.13 16.13 -14.36
C ARG A 67 -37.24 15.39 -13.61
N GLY A 68 -37.34 15.55 -12.29
CA GLY A 68 -38.33 14.87 -11.45
C GLY A 68 -38.13 13.35 -11.38
N GLN A 69 -36.89 12.88 -11.48
CA GLN A 69 -36.53 11.47 -11.52
C GLN A 69 -35.87 11.00 -10.21
N GLY A 70 -35.95 9.69 -9.97
CA GLY A 70 -35.37 9.04 -8.81
C GLY A 70 -33.84 8.94 -8.84
N GLU A 71 -33.25 8.50 -7.72
CA GLU A 71 -31.80 8.35 -7.59
C GLU A 71 -31.21 7.25 -8.49
N ASP A 72 -32.05 6.32 -8.95
CA ASP A 72 -31.67 5.31 -9.94
C ASP A 72 -31.25 5.93 -11.28
N TYR A 73 -31.70 7.15 -11.59
CA TYR A 73 -31.26 7.88 -12.77
C TYR A 73 -29.83 8.44 -12.67
N ILE A 74 -29.24 8.51 -11.47
CA ILE A 74 -27.86 9.02 -11.32
C ILE A 74 -26.87 8.12 -12.05
N TYR A 75 -26.96 6.81 -11.82
CA TYR A 75 -26.13 5.85 -12.54
C TYR A 75 -26.53 5.72 -14.02
N LYS A 76 -27.84 5.82 -14.32
CA LYS A 76 -28.29 5.90 -15.72
C LYS A 76 -27.56 7.02 -16.46
N TYR A 77 -27.43 8.19 -15.86
CA TYR A 77 -26.74 9.32 -16.48
C TYR A 77 -25.22 9.14 -16.50
N HIS A 78 -24.65 8.51 -15.50
CA HIS A 78 -23.24 8.14 -15.52
C HIS A 78 -22.91 7.21 -16.69
N HIS A 79 -23.72 6.17 -16.90
CA HIS A 79 -23.49 5.13 -17.89
C HIS A 79 -23.92 5.55 -19.30
N ASP A 80 -25.14 6.07 -19.47
CA ASP A 80 -25.71 6.37 -20.80
C ASP A 80 -25.48 7.83 -21.22
N GLY A 81 -25.29 8.73 -20.26
CA GLY A 81 -25.42 10.16 -20.46
C GLY A 81 -26.88 10.66 -20.51
N PRO A 82 -27.09 11.98 -20.62
CA PRO A 82 -28.40 12.62 -20.44
C PRO A 82 -29.45 12.30 -21.52
N THR A 83 -28.99 11.92 -22.71
CA THR A 83 -29.81 11.85 -23.94
C THR A 83 -29.90 10.47 -24.57
N LYS A 84 -29.08 9.52 -24.11
CA LYS A 84 -29.10 8.13 -24.61
C LYS A 84 -29.78 7.21 -23.62
N ASP A 85 -30.08 6.01 -24.09
CA ASP A 85 -30.61 4.92 -23.29
C ASP A 85 -29.92 3.63 -23.78
N TYR A 86 -28.86 3.24 -23.07
CA TYR A 86 -28.10 2.01 -23.33
C TYR A 86 -28.41 0.96 -22.25
N GLY A 87 -29.53 1.12 -21.53
CA GLY A 87 -29.94 0.24 -20.44
C GLY A 87 -29.35 0.61 -19.09
N GLY A 88 -28.75 1.81 -18.94
CA GLY A 88 -28.15 2.28 -17.70
C GLY A 88 -29.13 2.30 -16.52
N LEU A 89 -30.43 2.55 -16.77
CA LEU A 89 -31.46 2.49 -15.72
C LEU A 89 -31.65 1.08 -15.16
N GLY A 90 -31.71 0.07 -16.04
CA GLY A 90 -31.84 -1.32 -15.61
C GLY A 90 -30.58 -1.82 -14.89
N LEU A 91 -29.40 -1.35 -15.29
CA LEU A 91 -28.14 -1.63 -14.59
C LEU A 91 -28.10 -0.95 -13.21
N SER A 92 -28.58 0.28 -13.11
CA SER A 92 -28.71 1.00 -11.83
C SER A 92 -29.52 0.19 -10.83
N GLN A 93 -30.70 -0.27 -11.24
CA GLN A 93 -31.62 -1.02 -10.38
C GLN A 93 -31.08 -2.41 -9.99
N ARG A 94 -30.37 -3.11 -10.89
CA ARG A 94 -29.88 -4.48 -10.64
C ARG A 94 -28.50 -4.57 -10.02
N LYS A 95 -27.64 -3.57 -10.22
CA LYS A 95 -26.21 -3.63 -9.84
C LYS A 95 -25.76 -2.51 -8.92
N VAL A 96 -26.45 -1.36 -8.88
CA VAL A 96 -26.06 -0.23 -8.05
C VAL A 96 -26.93 -0.11 -6.81
N ALA A 97 -28.26 -0.05 -7.01
CA ALA A 97 -29.23 0.11 -5.93
C ALA A 97 -29.09 -0.91 -4.79
N PRO A 98 -28.82 -2.22 -5.04
CA PRO A 98 -28.68 -3.21 -3.97
C PRO A 98 -27.51 -2.97 -3.01
N HIS A 99 -26.54 -2.14 -3.37
CA HIS A 99 -25.34 -1.88 -2.56
C HIS A 99 -25.38 -0.50 -1.87
N LEU A 100 -26.44 0.29 -2.06
CA LEU A 100 -26.47 1.66 -1.52
C LEU A 100 -26.44 1.65 0.01
N ASP A 101 -27.31 0.86 0.65
CA ASP A 101 -27.39 0.77 2.11
C ASP A 101 -26.09 0.28 2.74
N GLU A 102 -25.46 -0.73 2.14
CA GLU A 102 -24.17 -1.29 2.57
C GLU A 102 -23.08 -0.21 2.58
N TYR A 103 -22.95 0.52 1.47
CA TYR A 103 -21.92 1.57 1.36
C TYR A 103 -22.24 2.82 2.17
N GLU A 104 -23.52 3.15 2.37
CA GLU A 104 -23.93 4.23 3.25
C GLU A 104 -23.57 3.91 4.71
N GLN A 105 -23.86 2.70 5.18
CA GLN A 105 -23.45 2.24 6.51
C GLN A 105 -21.92 2.27 6.68
N PHE A 106 -21.19 1.78 5.67
CA PHE A 106 -19.72 1.81 5.67
C PHE A 106 -19.18 3.25 5.82
N VAL A 107 -19.69 4.19 5.02
CA VAL A 107 -19.25 5.59 5.07
C VAL A 107 -19.62 6.22 6.41
N ASN A 108 -20.84 6.02 6.90
CA ASN A 108 -21.29 6.55 8.19
C ASN A 108 -20.48 5.98 9.37
N GLN A 109 -20.08 4.71 9.31
CA GLN A 109 -19.22 4.12 10.33
C GLN A 109 -17.82 4.76 10.31
N ARG A 110 -17.24 5.01 9.14
CA ARG A 110 -15.93 5.68 9.02
C ARG A 110 -16.00 7.15 9.43
N LEU A 111 -17.08 7.85 9.08
CA LEU A 111 -17.30 9.25 9.48
C LEU A 111 -17.54 9.36 10.98
N SER A 112 -18.31 8.46 11.58
CA SER A 112 -18.52 8.44 13.03
C SER A 112 -17.27 8.07 13.80
N GLN A 113 -16.41 7.17 13.31
CA GLN A 113 -15.08 6.92 13.88
C GLN A 113 -14.18 8.15 13.80
N THR A 114 -14.28 8.93 12.72
CA THR A 114 -13.52 10.17 12.54
C THR A 114 -14.07 11.31 13.42
N GLN A 115 -15.39 11.37 13.65
CA GLN A 115 -16.04 12.39 14.49
C GLN A 115 -16.00 12.05 15.99
N ALA A 116 -16.01 10.78 16.37
CA ALA A 116 -15.83 10.33 17.76
C ALA A 116 -14.41 10.64 18.28
N GLN A 117 -13.46 10.90 17.38
CA GLN A 117 -12.12 11.40 17.70
C GLN A 117 -12.06 12.95 17.79
N ALA A 118 -13.17 13.66 17.60
CA ALA A 118 -13.19 15.12 17.38
C ALA A 118 -13.73 16.02 18.52
N PRO A 119 -14.31 15.53 19.64
CA PRO A 119 -14.29 16.35 20.86
C PRO A 119 -14.03 15.53 22.13
N ALA A 120 -12.75 15.27 22.42
CA ALA A 120 -12.25 15.03 23.78
C ALA A 120 -11.04 15.94 24.10
N GLN A 121 -10.89 17.05 23.37
CA GLN A 121 -9.88 18.09 23.59
C GLN A 121 -10.57 19.46 23.63
N GLN A 122 -11.47 19.65 24.60
CA GLN A 122 -11.91 20.95 25.12
C GLN A 122 -12.84 20.67 26.29
N HIS A 123 -12.27 20.52 27.49
CA HIS A 123 -12.86 20.74 28.83
C HIS A 123 -12.01 20.01 29.88
N ALA A 124 -10.89 20.61 30.30
CA ALA A 124 -10.31 20.45 31.64
C ALA A 124 -9.11 21.41 31.78
N VAL A 125 -9.38 22.72 31.71
CA VAL A 125 -8.48 23.74 32.27
C VAL A 125 -9.17 24.30 33.51
N ALA A 126 -9.18 23.53 34.59
CA ALA A 126 -9.41 24.01 35.96
C ALA A 126 -9.42 22.81 36.92
N GLY A 127 -8.40 22.73 37.78
CA GLY A 127 -8.43 21.86 38.96
C GLY A 127 -7.43 20.71 38.93
N ALA A 128 -6.16 21.01 39.23
CA ALA A 128 -5.32 20.24 40.16
C ALA A 128 -3.85 20.66 40.02
N ALA A 129 -3.53 21.88 40.44
CA ALA A 129 -2.22 22.17 41.00
C ALA A 129 -2.37 22.07 42.52
N ALA A 130 -2.01 20.91 43.10
CA ALA A 130 -1.53 20.73 44.48
C ALA A 130 -1.62 19.25 44.92
N ALA A 131 -0.47 18.55 44.99
CA ALA A 131 -0.05 17.65 46.09
C ALA A 131 0.91 16.53 45.62
N VAL A 132 2.20 16.88 45.61
CA VAL A 132 3.37 16.19 46.19
C VAL A 132 3.44 14.64 46.21
N ALA A 133 4.47 14.15 45.50
CA ALA A 133 5.37 13.03 45.80
C ALA A 133 4.80 11.62 46.11
N GLY A 134 5.00 10.73 45.14
CA GLY A 134 5.06 9.28 45.33
C GLY A 134 5.80 8.65 44.15
N ALA A 135 7.11 8.48 44.31
CA ALA A 135 7.93 7.74 43.35
C ALA A 135 7.42 6.30 43.18
N ALA A 136 7.73 5.71 42.02
CA ALA A 136 7.44 4.33 41.59
C ALA A 136 6.10 4.10 40.87
N ALA A 137 5.90 4.76 39.73
CA ALA A 137 5.10 4.24 38.61
C ALA A 137 5.41 4.99 37.30
N VAL A 138 6.69 5.21 36.98
CA VAL A 138 7.07 5.80 35.68
C VAL A 138 7.59 4.67 34.80
N GLY A 139 6.64 3.97 34.18
CA GLY A 139 6.96 2.82 33.35
C GLY A 139 5.74 2.25 32.63
N ALA A 140 4.81 3.09 32.17
CA ALA A 140 3.74 2.72 31.22
C ALA A 140 2.83 3.93 30.95
N ALA A 141 3.28 4.93 30.17
CA ALA A 141 2.36 5.97 29.66
C ALA A 141 2.85 6.77 28.42
N ALA A 142 4.00 6.46 27.82
CA ALA A 142 4.58 7.33 26.77
C ALA A 142 5.16 6.57 25.57
N THR A 143 4.44 5.59 25.03
CA THR A 143 4.77 4.95 23.75
C THR A 143 3.50 4.64 22.96
N GLN A 144 2.78 5.69 22.57
CA GLN A 144 1.83 5.56 21.46
C GLN A 144 2.67 5.58 20.18
N ALA A 145 2.69 4.47 19.44
CA ALA A 145 3.53 4.25 18.27
C ALA A 145 3.44 5.43 17.27
N ARG A 146 4.52 6.19 17.11
CA ARG A 146 4.60 7.33 16.20
C ARG A 146 5.28 6.91 14.91
N SER A 147 4.50 6.60 13.88
CA SER A 147 5.05 6.40 12.54
C SER A 147 5.80 7.65 12.07
N TYR A 148 6.67 7.49 11.06
CA TYR A 148 7.34 8.63 10.45
C TYR A 148 6.35 9.62 9.84
N GLU A 149 5.26 9.13 9.23
CA GLU A 149 4.17 9.95 8.72
C GLU A 149 3.52 10.79 9.83
N HIS A 150 3.22 10.17 10.98
CA HIS A 150 2.70 10.88 12.14
C HIS A 150 3.67 11.95 12.63
N THR A 151 4.97 11.63 12.70
CA THR A 151 6.01 12.57 13.14
C THR A 151 6.15 13.76 12.18
N MET A 152 6.07 13.51 10.88
CA MET A 152 6.05 14.56 9.85
C MET A 152 4.85 15.49 10.06
N GLN A 153 3.66 14.94 10.36
CA GLN A 153 2.46 15.72 10.65
C GLN A 153 2.54 16.45 12.00
N VAL A 154 3.28 15.94 12.98
CA VAL A 154 3.58 16.70 14.22
C VAL A 154 4.46 17.90 13.89
N MET A 155 5.55 17.69 13.13
CA MET A 155 6.46 18.76 12.75
C MET A 155 5.78 19.81 11.85
N LEU A 156 4.92 19.37 10.94
CA LEU A 156 4.26 20.21 9.95
C LEU A 156 2.76 19.83 9.83
N PRO A 157 1.90 20.31 10.75
CA PRO A 157 0.50 19.91 10.83
C PRO A 157 -0.30 20.13 9.55
N PRO A 158 -1.28 19.27 9.20
CA PRO A 158 -2.12 19.49 8.04
C PRO A 158 -2.80 20.87 8.04
N GLN A 159 -2.81 21.55 6.90
CA GLN A 159 -3.41 22.88 6.76
C GLN A 159 -4.54 22.85 5.73
N ASN A 160 -5.76 23.14 6.16
CA ASN A 160 -6.96 23.15 5.32
C ASN A 160 -7.08 21.86 4.49
N GLY A 161 -6.95 20.71 5.16
CA GLY A 161 -7.03 19.37 4.56
C GLY A 161 -5.78 18.90 3.81
N VAL A 162 -4.76 19.74 3.61
CA VAL A 162 -3.52 19.35 2.92
C VAL A 162 -2.49 18.86 3.93
N LYS A 163 -2.12 17.59 3.81
CA LYS A 163 -1.07 16.95 4.61
C LYS A 163 0.31 17.21 4.00
N PRO A 164 1.39 17.29 4.81
CA PRO A 164 2.73 17.25 4.28
C PRO A 164 3.03 15.88 3.64
N HIS A 165 3.93 15.87 2.66
CA HIS A 165 4.43 14.66 2.00
C HIS A 165 5.93 14.75 1.77
N ILE A 166 6.57 13.59 1.63
CA ILE A 166 8.01 13.49 1.41
C ILE A 166 8.33 13.89 -0.04
N THR A 167 9.29 14.79 -0.20
CA THR A 167 9.83 15.24 -1.49
C THR A 167 11.27 14.79 -1.72
N GLY A 168 11.90 14.20 -0.71
CA GLY A 168 13.24 13.63 -0.82
C GLY A 168 13.50 12.62 0.30
N HIS A 169 13.96 11.43 -0.04
CA HIS A 169 14.17 10.38 0.95
C HIS A 169 15.58 10.41 1.54
N PHE A 170 15.72 9.86 2.75
CA PHE A 170 17.04 9.55 3.31
C PHE A 170 17.79 8.57 2.39
N GLY A 171 19.04 8.89 2.08
CA GLY A 171 19.90 8.10 1.21
C GLY A 171 19.69 8.33 -0.28
N GLU A 172 18.70 9.15 -0.68
CA GLU A 172 18.45 9.48 -2.09
C GLU A 172 19.69 10.09 -2.75
N HIS A 173 20.03 9.62 -3.95
CA HIS A 173 21.25 10.02 -4.64
C HIS A 173 21.04 11.35 -5.38
N ARG A 174 21.67 12.42 -4.90
CA ARG A 174 21.60 13.76 -5.51
C ARG A 174 22.99 14.14 -6.04
N GLY A 175 23.41 13.52 -7.13
CA GLY A 175 24.77 13.62 -7.65
C GLY A 175 25.77 12.89 -6.76
N GLU A 176 26.95 13.46 -6.50
CA GLU A 176 28.06 12.77 -5.78
C GLU A 176 27.80 12.46 -4.29
N LYS A 177 26.70 12.95 -3.70
CA LYS A 177 26.41 12.77 -2.27
C LYS A 177 25.00 12.23 -2.05
N SER A 178 24.90 11.22 -1.19
CA SER A 178 23.62 10.72 -0.68
C SER A 178 22.98 11.73 0.27
N HIS A 179 21.67 11.85 0.17
CA HIS A 179 20.87 12.74 0.99
C HIS A 179 20.87 12.29 2.46
N GLY A 180 21.32 13.16 3.38
CA GLY A 180 21.54 12.80 4.78
C GLY A 180 20.29 12.81 5.68
N GLY A 181 19.13 13.14 5.13
CA GLY A 181 17.86 13.30 5.84
C GLY A 181 16.67 13.04 4.92
N SER A 182 15.48 13.38 5.38
CA SER A 182 14.26 13.34 4.56
C SER A 182 13.72 14.77 4.40
N ASP A 183 13.32 15.11 3.18
CA ASP A 183 12.71 16.40 2.83
C ASP A 183 11.21 16.26 2.73
N PHE A 184 10.46 17.21 3.27
CA PHE A 184 9.01 17.23 3.11
C PHE A 184 8.42 18.64 3.11
N ASN A 185 7.27 18.79 2.46
CA ASN A 185 6.48 20.04 2.42
C ASN A 185 5.01 19.73 2.06
N TYR A 186 4.17 20.76 1.89
CA TYR A 186 2.74 20.56 1.54
C TYR A 186 2.50 20.37 0.05
N VAL A 187 3.31 21.00 -0.80
CA VAL A 187 3.19 21.02 -2.26
C VAL A 187 4.58 21.08 -2.89
N GLY A 188 4.83 20.35 -3.97
CA GLY A 188 6.13 20.40 -4.65
C GLY A 188 6.49 21.81 -5.16
N GLY A 189 7.75 22.22 -4.98
CA GLY A 189 8.30 23.48 -5.51
C GLY A 189 8.07 24.75 -4.67
N GLN A 190 8.45 25.91 -5.20
CA GLN A 190 8.29 27.23 -4.56
C GLN A 190 6.93 27.87 -4.90
N THR A 191 5.83 27.19 -4.61
CA THR A 191 4.48 27.75 -4.86
C THR A 191 3.58 27.58 -3.64
N GLY A 192 2.50 28.37 -3.60
CA GLY A 192 1.42 28.17 -2.64
C GLY A 192 1.83 28.28 -1.16
N ARG A 193 1.31 27.37 -0.34
CA ARG A 193 1.38 27.39 1.13
C ARG A 193 2.82 27.36 1.69
N ASN A 194 3.78 26.78 0.98
CA ASN A 194 5.16 26.73 1.45
C ASN A 194 5.81 28.13 1.51
N LEU A 195 5.40 29.05 0.63
CA LEU A 195 5.88 30.45 0.62
C LEU A 195 5.32 31.29 1.78
N GLN A 196 4.35 30.77 2.53
CA GLN A 196 3.79 31.42 3.72
C GLN A 196 4.61 31.12 4.99
N HIS A 197 5.74 30.41 4.87
CA HIS A 197 6.62 30.03 5.98
C HIS A 197 5.85 29.35 7.13
N PRO A 198 5.19 28.20 6.86
CA PRO A 198 4.44 27.49 7.88
C PRO A 198 5.29 27.19 9.12
N THR A 199 4.67 27.26 10.29
CA THR A 199 5.36 26.97 11.57
C THR A 199 5.75 25.50 11.61
N ILE A 200 7.02 25.26 11.97
CA ILE A 200 7.57 23.93 12.22
C ILE A 200 7.58 23.70 13.72
N HIS A 201 7.22 22.48 14.12
CA HIS A 201 7.13 22.07 15.52
C HIS A 201 8.15 20.96 15.85
N ALA A 202 8.47 20.82 17.12
CA ALA A 202 9.41 19.81 17.60
C ALA A 202 8.83 18.39 17.36
N PRO A 203 9.62 17.44 16.82
CA PRO A 203 9.16 16.06 16.62
C PRO A 203 9.13 15.23 17.90
N ILE A 204 9.96 15.60 18.88
CA ILE A 204 10.21 14.83 20.08
C ILE A 204 10.46 15.74 21.29
N ALA A 205 10.23 15.21 22.48
CA ALA A 205 10.67 15.84 23.72
C ALA A 205 12.20 15.85 23.79
N GLY A 206 12.81 16.95 24.21
CA GLY A 206 14.26 17.01 24.34
C GLY A 206 14.82 18.40 24.60
N THR A 207 16.14 18.48 24.69
CA THR A 207 16.85 19.74 24.91
C THR A 207 17.42 20.28 23.60
N VAL A 208 17.17 21.56 23.31
CA VAL A 208 17.75 22.25 22.15
C VAL A 208 19.25 22.44 22.36
N THR A 209 20.08 21.84 21.50
CA THR A 209 21.54 21.87 21.62
C THR A 209 22.22 22.84 20.66
N SER A 210 21.56 23.21 19.57
CA SER A 210 22.07 24.19 18.60
C SER A 210 20.93 24.89 17.86
N VAL A 211 21.09 26.19 17.59
CA VAL A 211 20.14 27.01 16.82
C VAL A 211 20.91 27.91 15.85
N GLY A 212 20.54 27.94 14.57
CA GLY A 212 21.09 28.83 13.55
C GLY A 212 22.12 28.19 12.63
N GLY A 213 23.18 28.93 12.28
CA GLY A 213 24.18 28.49 11.30
C GLY A 213 23.76 28.64 9.84
N LYS A 214 24.61 28.16 8.92
CA LYS A 214 24.47 28.36 7.45
C LYS A 214 23.18 27.77 6.86
N TYR A 215 22.55 26.83 7.55
CA TYR A 215 21.30 26.19 7.14
C TYR A 215 20.10 26.60 8.00
N GLY A 216 20.27 27.51 8.98
CA GLY A 216 19.20 27.83 9.93
C GLY A 216 18.75 26.60 10.73
N THR A 217 19.68 25.81 11.26
CA THR A 217 19.40 24.52 11.87
C THR A 217 18.88 24.66 13.30
N VAL A 218 17.87 23.87 13.67
CA VAL A 218 17.53 23.58 15.07
C VAL A 218 17.92 22.14 15.36
N MET A 219 18.73 21.91 16.41
CA MET A 219 19.09 20.57 16.89
C MET A 219 18.47 20.32 18.26
N ILE A 220 17.77 19.19 18.41
CA ILE A 220 17.16 18.72 19.65
C ILE A 220 17.81 17.40 20.01
N GLN A 221 18.31 17.27 21.24
CA GLN A 221 18.80 16.00 21.77
C GLN A 221 17.69 15.33 22.59
N ASP A 222 17.34 14.09 22.23
CA ASP A 222 16.34 13.30 22.95
C ASP A 222 16.94 12.64 24.21
N ALA A 223 16.08 11.96 24.98
CA ALA A 223 16.48 11.27 26.21
C ALA A 223 17.47 10.11 25.97
N GLN A 224 17.49 9.54 24.77
CA GLN A 224 18.39 8.48 24.34
C GLN A 224 19.72 9.03 23.82
N GLY A 225 19.88 10.36 23.75
CA GLY A 225 21.06 11.05 23.27
C GLY A 225 21.11 11.23 21.74
N ASN A 226 20.08 10.82 21.00
CA ASN A 226 20.00 11.05 19.56
C ASN A 226 19.80 12.54 19.26
N SER A 227 20.44 13.02 18.21
CA SER A 227 20.30 14.39 17.71
C SER A 227 19.30 14.44 16.56
N HIS A 228 18.19 15.14 16.77
CA HIS A 228 17.17 15.49 15.79
C HIS A 228 17.48 16.85 15.19
N GLN A 229 17.76 16.93 13.89
CA GLN A 229 18.22 18.15 13.24
C GLN A 229 17.25 18.58 12.15
N ILE A 230 16.71 19.78 12.30
CA ILE A 230 15.74 20.40 11.40
C ILE A 230 16.44 21.55 10.70
N LEU A 231 16.56 21.48 9.38
CA LEU A 231 17.35 22.38 8.55
C LEU A 231 16.46 23.23 7.64
N HIS A 232 17.10 24.22 7.02
CA HIS A 232 16.53 25.19 6.07
C HIS A 232 15.55 26.19 6.68
N MET A 233 15.52 26.36 8.01
CA MET A 233 14.57 27.26 8.68
C MET A 233 14.74 28.72 8.22
N GLN A 234 13.62 29.41 8.02
CA GLN A 234 13.58 30.85 7.77
C GLN A 234 13.86 31.63 9.06
N ASP A 235 13.11 31.33 10.11
CA ASP A 235 13.33 31.82 11.48
C ASP A 235 13.30 30.68 12.51
N THR A 236 13.83 30.96 13.70
CA THR A 236 13.89 30.03 14.83
C THR A 236 13.25 30.69 16.06
N LYS A 237 12.41 29.95 16.79
CA LYS A 237 11.67 30.43 17.98
C LYS A 237 12.23 29.91 19.31
N VAL A 238 13.26 29.07 19.25
CA VAL A 238 13.87 28.43 20.42
C VAL A 238 15.30 28.90 20.64
N LYS A 239 15.81 28.65 21.85
CA LYS A 239 17.19 28.96 22.26
C LYS A 239 17.91 27.70 22.75
N VAL A 240 19.23 27.67 22.63
CA VAL A 240 20.05 26.58 23.18
C VAL A 240 19.78 26.44 24.69
N GLY A 241 19.65 25.20 25.16
CA GLY A 241 19.29 24.83 26.53
C GLY A 241 17.78 24.81 26.81
N GLN A 242 16.93 25.24 25.86
CA GLN A 242 15.48 25.15 26.01
C GLN A 242 15.02 23.69 25.91
N HIS A 243 14.22 23.24 26.87
CA HIS A 243 13.45 22.01 26.74
C HIS A 243 12.22 22.26 25.86
N VAL A 244 11.92 21.31 24.98
CA VAL A 244 10.75 21.34 24.08
C VAL A 244 10.01 20.01 24.18
N GLU A 245 8.70 20.05 23.97
CA GLU A 245 7.81 18.89 23.85
C GLU A 245 7.36 18.69 22.40
N PRO A 246 6.91 17.48 22.00
CA PRO A 246 6.38 17.24 20.66
C PRO A 246 5.22 18.18 20.35
N GLY A 247 5.29 18.87 19.22
CA GLY A 247 4.28 19.87 18.83
C GLY A 247 4.57 21.30 19.32
N ASP A 248 5.64 21.54 20.10
CA ASP A 248 6.05 22.90 20.44
C ASP A 248 6.60 23.64 19.20
N PRO A 249 6.24 24.91 18.98
CA PRO A 249 6.72 25.67 17.82
C PRO A 249 8.21 25.99 17.94
N ILE A 250 9.01 25.56 16.94
CA ILE A 250 10.47 25.73 16.95
C ILE A 250 10.99 26.74 15.92
N GLY A 251 10.16 27.12 14.95
CA GLY A 251 10.50 28.13 13.94
C GLY A 251 9.58 28.03 12.73
N THR A 252 10.04 28.49 11.57
CA THR A 252 9.25 28.46 10.32
C THR A 252 10.03 27.86 9.16
N MET A 253 9.29 27.23 8.25
CA MET A 253 9.84 26.64 7.03
C MET A 253 10.52 27.71 6.16
N GLY A 254 11.70 27.37 5.66
CA GLY A 254 12.51 28.22 4.80
C GLY A 254 13.19 27.42 3.69
N GLY A 255 14.09 28.11 2.98
CA GLY A 255 14.96 27.55 1.94
C GLY A 255 16.42 27.89 2.21
N ARG A 256 16.78 28.11 3.47
CA ARG A 256 18.10 28.66 3.84
C ARG A 256 19.21 27.67 3.57
N GLY A 257 20.23 28.11 2.84
CA GLY A 257 21.45 27.35 2.60
C GLY A 257 22.71 28.20 2.78
N PRO A 258 23.90 27.62 2.56
CA PRO A 258 25.19 28.29 2.76
C PRO A 258 25.38 29.60 1.98
N GLN A 259 24.62 29.79 0.90
CA GLN A 259 24.67 30.95 0.02
C GLN A 259 23.56 31.97 0.29
N GLY A 260 22.62 31.71 1.21
CA GLY A 260 21.58 32.68 1.57
C GLY A 260 20.26 32.07 2.03
N ALA A 261 19.32 32.94 2.42
CA ALA A 261 18.03 32.55 3.01
C ALA A 261 17.06 31.81 2.07
N ASN A 262 17.22 31.94 0.75
CA ASN A 262 16.34 31.37 -0.27
C ASN A 262 17.10 30.51 -1.29
N GLN A 263 18.22 29.89 -0.88
CA GLN A 263 19.04 29.07 -1.78
C GLN A 263 18.29 27.83 -2.29
N TYR A 264 17.44 27.23 -1.46
CA TYR A 264 16.68 26.03 -1.77
C TYR A 264 15.19 26.33 -1.92
N ALA A 265 14.44 25.39 -2.52
CA ALA A 265 12.98 25.42 -2.44
C ALA A 265 12.52 25.37 -0.97
N GLN A 266 11.32 25.86 -0.67
CA GLN A 266 10.79 25.83 0.69
C GLN A 266 10.45 24.39 1.09
N HIS A 267 11.15 23.85 2.09
CA HIS A 267 10.92 22.50 2.61
C HIS A 267 11.47 22.37 4.04
N VAL A 268 11.07 21.30 4.72
CA VAL A 268 11.73 20.86 5.96
C VAL A 268 12.70 19.75 5.58
N HIS A 269 14.00 19.96 5.83
CA HIS A 269 14.97 18.86 5.83
C HIS A 269 15.13 18.35 7.25
N TYR A 270 14.81 17.09 7.48
CA TYR A 270 14.89 16.44 8.78
C TYR A 270 15.91 15.30 8.74
N GLN A 271 16.96 15.40 9.55
CA GLN A 271 17.98 14.37 9.70
C GLN A 271 18.18 13.99 11.16
N MET A 272 18.65 12.77 11.39
CA MET A 272 18.94 12.27 12.73
C MET A 272 20.37 11.76 12.82
N LYS A 273 20.96 11.90 14.00
CA LYS A 273 22.21 11.24 14.37
C LYS A 273 22.05 10.49 15.68
N ASP A 274 22.70 9.34 15.79
CA ASP A 274 22.82 8.63 17.06
C ASP A 274 23.77 9.37 18.04
N PRO A 275 23.91 8.92 19.30
CA PRO A 275 24.81 9.55 20.27
C PRO A 275 26.29 9.53 19.84
N ALA A 276 26.67 8.61 18.95
CA ALA A 276 28.02 8.54 18.38
C ALA A 276 28.22 9.52 17.20
N GLY A 277 27.18 10.26 16.81
CA GLY A 277 27.21 11.22 15.71
C GLY A 277 27.03 10.61 14.32
N LYS A 278 26.70 9.32 14.22
CA LYS A 278 26.43 8.63 12.95
C LYS A 278 25.04 9.00 12.46
N LEU A 279 24.91 9.30 11.17
CA LEU A 279 23.60 9.55 10.55
C LEU A 279 22.74 8.29 10.62
N ILE A 280 21.51 8.46 11.09
CA ILE A 280 20.50 7.41 11.16
C ILE A 280 19.29 7.82 10.32
N ASN A 281 18.68 6.85 9.66
CA ASN A 281 17.52 7.08 8.80
C ASN A 281 16.31 7.46 9.69
N PRO A 282 15.78 8.69 9.59
CA PRO A 282 14.65 9.12 10.40
C PRO A 282 13.39 8.32 10.12
N GLU A 283 13.17 7.90 8.87
CA GLU A 283 11.99 7.13 8.48
C GLU A 283 11.97 5.77 9.18
N THR A 284 13.10 5.07 9.21
CA THR A 284 13.18 3.77 9.91
C THR A 284 13.23 3.95 11.42
N TYR A 285 13.86 5.00 11.95
CA TYR A 285 13.88 5.28 13.39
C TYR A 285 12.47 5.39 13.96
N TRP A 286 11.63 6.22 13.36
CA TRP A 286 10.26 6.43 13.82
C TRP A 286 9.36 5.22 13.56
N ASN A 287 9.57 4.51 12.44
CA ASN A 287 8.79 3.31 12.14
C ASN A 287 9.19 2.07 12.98
N LYS A 288 10.39 2.06 13.61
CA LYS A 288 10.87 0.95 14.47
C LYS A 288 10.11 0.80 15.79
N GLY A 289 9.36 1.82 16.24
CA GLY A 289 8.50 1.74 17.43
C GLY A 289 7.44 0.64 17.37
N LEU A 290 7.19 0.05 16.19
CA LEU A 290 6.27 -1.07 15.96
C LEU A 290 6.91 -2.47 16.16
N GLN A 291 8.25 -2.58 16.25
CA GLN A 291 8.94 -3.88 16.31
C GLN A 291 9.49 -4.25 17.70
N GLN A 292 9.72 -3.30 18.60
CA GLN A 292 10.26 -3.59 19.94
C GLN A 292 9.22 -4.17 20.93
N GLU A 293 7.92 -4.09 20.62
CA GLU A 293 6.89 -4.82 21.38
C GLU A 293 6.72 -6.28 20.92
N ALA A 294 7.35 -6.69 19.80
CA ALA A 294 7.24 -8.04 19.24
C ALA A 294 8.50 -8.91 19.40
N GLY A 295 9.59 -8.40 19.98
CA GLY A 295 10.89 -9.10 19.92
C GLY A 295 11.86 -8.77 21.05
N LYS A 296 11.54 -9.14 22.29
CA LYS A 296 12.59 -9.48 23.26
C LYS A 296 13.15 -10.85 22.88
N HIS A 297 14.31 -10.91 22.23
CA HIS A 297 15.35 -11.97 22.35
C HIS A 297 16.41 -11.82 21.24
N GLY A 298 17.69 -11.69 21.62
CA GLY A 298 18.84 -12.07 20.78
C GLY A 298 19.91 -11.00 20.58
N HIS A 299 21.01 -11.12 21.32
CA HIS A 299 22.25 -10.34 21.21
C HIS A 299 23.09 -10.70 19.96
N ALA A 300 23.63 -9.69 19.26
CA ALA A 300 25.06 -9.32 19.08
C ALA A 300 25.92 -10.16 18.10
N HIS A 301 26.47 -9.53 17.05
CA HIS A 301 27.93 -9.34 16.83
C HIS A 301 28.22 -8.51 15.55
N ASP A 302 29.44 -7.98 15.54
CA ASP A 302 30.05 -6.90 14.73
C ASP A 302 30.59 -7.37 13.36
N HIS A 303 30.72 -6.45 12.38
CA HIS A 303 31.74 -6.34 11.30
C HIS A 303 31.26 -5.62 10.01
N ASP A 304 31.88 -4.46 9.75
CA ASP A 304 32.19 -3.74 8.49
C ASP A 304 31.18 -3.57 7.31
N HIS A 305 30.53 -2.41 7.36
CA HIS A 305 30.26 -1.40 6.30
C HIS A 305 29.71 -1.78 4.91
N ALA A 306 28.37 -1.82 4.84
CA ALA A 306 27.53 -1.21 3.79
C ALA A 306 26.43 -0.34 4.45
N PRO A 307 25.90 0.73 3.83
CA PRO A 307 24.89 1.58 4.45
C PRO A 307 23.60 0.79 4.68
N ALA A 308 23.24 0.61 5.96
CA ALA A 308 22.11 -0.20 6.41
C ALA A 308 20.80 0.23 5.73
N GLY A 309 20.35 -0.55 4.76
CA GLY A 309 19.04 -0.39 4.12
C GLY A 309 18.99 -0.68 2.63
N THR A 310 20.14 -0.87 1.96
CA THR A 310 20.17 -1.20 0.54
C THR A 310 21.15 -2.35 0.27
N LEU A 311 20.70 -3.38 -0.45
CA LEU A 311 21.56 -4.47 -0.91
C LEU A 311 21.84 -4.34 -2.41
N ARG A 312 23.08 -4.53 -2.83
CA ARG A 312 23.52 -4.40 -4.22
C ARG A 312 24.69 -5.32 -4.54
N LYS A 313 25.00 -5.43 -5.83
CA LYS A 313 26.14 -6.24 -6.29
C LYS A 313 27.44 -5.85 -5.57
N GLY A 314 28.11 -6.86 -5.03
CA GLY A 314 29.34 -6.73 -4.25
C GLY A 314 29.12 -6.88 -2.74
N ASP A 315 27.89 -6.69 -2.25
CA ASP A 315 27.58 -6.83 -0.83
C ASP A 315 27.66 -8.30 -0.38
N ARG A 316 28.07 -8.50 0.88
CA ARG A 316 28.13 -9.81 1.53
C ARG A 316 27.61 -9.70 2.96
N SER A 317 26.46 -10.29 3.25
CA SER A 317 25.86 -10.26 4.58
C SER A 317 24.73 -11.27 4.74
N ASP A 318 24.26 -11.48 5.98
CA ASP A 318 23.10 -12.33 6.27
C ASP A 318 21.79 -11.76 5.66
N GLU A 319 21.71 -10.44 5.47
CA GLU A 319 20.60 -9.81 4.76
C GLU A 319 20.60 -10.17 3.28
N VAL A 320 21.77 -10.35 2.66
CA VAL A 320 21.87 -10.88 1.29
C VAL A 320 21.41 -12.33 1.24
N THR A 321 21.75 -13.15 2.23
CA THR A 321 21.24 -14.53 2.33
C THR A 321 19.71 -14.54 2.41
N LYS A 322 19.13 -13.73 3.31
CA LYS A 322 17.66 -13.60 3.46
C LYS A 322 16.98 -13.08 2.19
N LEU A 323 17.61 -12.14 1.49
CA LEU A 323 17.14 -11.69 0.18
C LEU A 323 17.12 -12.83 -0.83
N GLN A 324 18.21 -13.60 -0.92
CA GLN A 324 18.32 -14.72 -1.86
C GLN A 324 17.28 -15.82 -1.55
N GLU A 325 17.09 -16.15 -0.26
CA GLU A 325 16.05 -17.06 0.22
C GLU A 325 14.65 -16.56 -0.17
N GLU A 326 14.37 -15.28 0.06
CA GLU A 326 13.07 -14.67 -0.22
C GLU A 326 12.78 -14.61 -1.71
N LEU A 327 13.73 -14.18 -2.54
CA LEU A 327 13.60 -14.21 -4.00
C LEU A 327 13.37 -15.64 -4.50
N ASN A 328 14.10 -16.61 -3.97
CA ASN A 328 13.91 -18.02 -4.29
C ASN A 328 12.51 -18.52 -3.91
N ARG A 329 12.01 -18.12 -2.73
CA ARG A 329 10.66 -18.42 -2.21
C ARG A 329 9.56 -17.83 -3.07
N LEU A 330 9.77 -16.61 -3.56
CA LEU A 330 8.87 -15.92 -4.49
C LEU A 330 8.96 -16.45 -5.93
N GLY A 331 9.75 -17.51 -6.17
CA GLY A 331 9.90 -18.12 -7.48
C GLY A 331 10.77 -17.33 -8.45
N VAL A 332 11.41 -16.25 -7.99
CA VAL A 332 12.31 -15.42 -8.79
C VAL A 332 13.59 -16.21 -9.06
N ARG A 333 14.09 -16.13 -10.30
CA ARG A 333 15.28 -16.84 -10.81
C ARG A 333 16.24 -15.86 -11.47
N ASP A 334 17.48 -16.29 -11.70
CA ASP A 334 18.43 -15.52 -12.49
C ASP A 334 18.05 -15.47 -13.99
N ALA A 335 18.81 -14.74 -14.80
CA ALA A 335 18.49 -14.57 -16.22
C ALA A 335 18.52 -15.88 -17.03
N ASN A 336 19.16 -16.93 -16.50
CA ASN A 336 19.24 -18.25 -17.12
C ASN A 336 18.17 -19.22 -16.57
N GLY A 337 17.28 -18.74 -15.69
CA GLY A 337 16.22 -19.54 -15.07
C GLY A 337 16.70 -20.40 -13.90
N ASN A 338 17.94 -20.23 -13.43
CA ASN A 338 18.47 -21.01 -12.31
C ASN A 338 18.05 -20.43 -10.96
N ARG A 339 17.97 -21.30 -9.96
CA ARG A 339 17.76 -20.92 -8.56
C ARG A 339 19.00 -20.20 -8.02
N LEU A 340 18.82 -19.17 -7.21
CA LEU A 340 19.93 -18.46 -6.58
C LEU A 340 20.62 -19.35 -5.53
N SER A 341 21.94 -19.27 -5.47
CA SER A 341 22.71 -19.80 -4.34
C SER A 341 22.53 -18.86 -3.15
N GLU A 342 22.10 -19.40 -2.00
CA GLU A 342 21.88 -18.68 -0.73
C GLU A 342 23.19 -18.57 0.04
N ASP A 343 24.23 -18.05 -0.62
CA ASP A 343 25.59 -18.00 -0.09
C ASP A 343 25.96 -16.66 0.56
N GLY A 344 24.97 -15.76 0.67
CA GLY A 344 25.14 -14.44 1.27
C GLY A 344 25.96 -13.48 0.41
N LYS A 345 26.23 -13.80 -0.86
CA LYS A 345 27.00 -12.94 -1.78
C LYS A 345 26.11 -12.37 -2.86
N PHE A 346 26.05 -11.05 -2.94
CA PHE A 346 25.26 -10.38 -3.96
C PHE A 346 26.08 -10.32 -5.26
N GLY A 347 26.07 -11.42 -6.00
CA GLY A 347 26.74 -11.57 -7.29
C GLY A 347 25.89 -11.12 -8.48
N ASP A 348 26.35 -11.41 -9.70
CA ASP A 348 25.60 -11.08 -10.91
C ASP A 348 24.24 -11.78 -10.97
N ASN A 349 24.18 -13.06 -10.62
CA ASN A 349 22.92 -13.82 -10.60
C ASN A 349 21.89 -13.22 -9.62
N THR A 350 22.33 -12.78 -8.43
CA THR A 350 21.44 -12.12 -7.44
C THR A 350 20.97 -10.76 -7.95
N ARG A 351 21.84 -9.98 -8.60
CA ARG A 351 21.46 -8.71 -9.24
C ARG A 351 20.41 -8.91 -10.33
N GLU A 352 20.62 -9.88 -11.20
CA GLU A 352 19.69 -10.21 -12.27
C GLU A 352 18.32 -10.64 -11.74
N ALA A 353 18.29 -11.47 -10.69
CA ALA A 353 17.05 -11.86 -10.04
C ALA A 353 16.34 -10.66 -9.36
N VAL A 354 17.09 -9.74 -8.74
CA VAL A 354 16.51 -8.50 -8.19
C VAL A 354 15.90 -7.64 -9.30
N GLN A 355 16.59 -7.49 -10.45
CA GLN A 355 16.05 -6.76 -11.60
C GLN A 355 14.77 -7.42 -12.13
N ALA A 356 14.75 -8.75 -12.22
CA ALA A 356 13.57 -9.49 -12.63
C ALA A 356 12.40 -9.28 -11.66
N PHE A 357 12.65 -9.36 -10.36
CA PHE A 357 11.65 -9.07 -9.33
C PHE A 357 11.15 -7.63 -9.39
N GLN A 358 12.05 -6.65 -9.49
CA GLN A 358 11.71 -5.24 -9.64
C GLN A 358 10.81 -5.02 -10.86
N LYS A 359 11.18 -5.58 -12.02
CA LYS A 359 10.39 -5.52 -13.24
C LYS A 359 9.00 -6.15 -13.06
N GLN A 360 8.92 -7.31 -12.41
CA GLN A 360 7.65 -7.98 -12.10
C GLN A 360 6.76 -7.13 -11.17
N GLN A 361 7.35 -6.38 -10.25
CA GLN A 361 6.65 -5.55 -9.27
C GLN A 361 6.39 -4.12 -9.75
N GLY A 362 6.69 -3.83 -11.03
CA GLY A 362 6.52 -2.51 -11.63
C GLY A 362 7.48 -1.45 -11.06
N LEU A 363 8.59 -1.88 -10.47
CA LEU A 363 9.66 -1.02 -9.99
C LEU A 363 10.70 -0.76 -11.09
N LYS A 364 11.54 0.25 -10.86
CA LYS A 364 12.76 0.45 -11.64
C LYS A 364 13.70 -0.75 -11.47
N ASP A 365 14.15 -1.33 -12.58
CA ASP A 365 14.96 -2.55 -12.65
C ASP A 365 16.48 -2.27 -12.53
N ASP A 366 16.86 -1.49 -11.52
CA ASP A 366 18.25 -1.07 -11.32
C ASP A 366 19.13 -2.13 -10.62
N GLY A 367 18.54 -3.25 -10.16
CA GLY A 367 19.26 -4.36 -9.53
C GLY A 367 19.74 -4.05 -8.12
N ILE A 368 19.19 -2.98 -7.53
CA ILE A 368 19.51 -2.49 -6.20
C ILE A 368 18.29 -2.68 -5.30
N VAL A 369 18.42 -3.48 -4.25
CA VAL A 369 17.33 -3.71 -3.29
C VAL A 369 17.27 -2.53 -2.34
N GLY A 370 16.64 -1.45 -2.79
CA GLY A 370 16.32 -0.29 -1.99
C GLY A 370 14.97 -0.43 -1.28
N ARG A 371 14.53 0.65 -0.63
CA ARG A 371 13.29 0.66 0.17
C ARG A 371 12.04 0.22 -0.60
N GLU A 372 11.91 0.58 -1.88
CA GLU A 372 10.76 0.16 -2.68
C GLU A 372 10.81 -1.34 -2.98
N THR A 373 12.00 -1.88 -3.28
CA THR A 373 12.21 -3.30 -3.51
C THR A 373 12.00 -4.09 -2.21
N PHE A 374 12.51 -3.61 -1.08
CA PHE A 374 12.22 -4.20 0.24
C PHE A 374 10.75 -4.09 0.61
N GLY A 375 10.08 -2.98 0.27
CA GLY A 375 8.66 -2.78 0.49
C GLY A 375 7.83 -3.78 -0.32
N LYS A 376 8.20 -4.04 -1.57
CA LYS A 376 7.56 -5.07 -2.40
C LYS A 376 7.88 -6.47 -1.90
N LEU A 377 9.12 -6.77 -1.52
CA LEU A 377 9.48 -8.06 -0.91
C LEU A 377 8.68 -8.30 0.38
N ALA A 378 8.58 -7.30 1.26
CA ALA A 378 7.83 -7.38 2.50
C ALA A 378 6.31 -7.44 2.24
N ALA A 379 5.79 -6.74 1.24
CA ALA A 379 4.39 -6.86 0.82
C ALA A 379 4.11 -8.23 0.22
N SER A 380 5.04 -8.85 -0.50
CA SER A 380 4.93 -10.23 -0.97
C SER A 380 5.12 -11.26 0.16
N GLN A 381 5.80 -10.90 1.25
CA GLN A 381 5.84 -11.67 2.50
C GLN A 381 4.56 -11.53 3.32
N ALA A 382 3.98 -10.33 3.37
CA ALA A 382 2.72 -10.01 4.03
C ALA A 382 1.54 -10.58 3.25
N GLN A 383 1.54 -10.54 1.93
CA GLN A 383 0.62 -11.32 1.10
C GLN A 383 0.81 -12.81 1.35
N GLY A 384 2.06 -13.26 1.53
CA GLY A 384 2.49 -14.59 2.00
C GLY A 384 2.14 -14.98 3.45
N ALA A 385 1.70 -14.02 4.28
CA ALA A 385 1.51 -14.16 5.73
C ALA A 385 0.10 -13.78 6.20
N GLU A 386 -0.59 -12.87 5.49
CA GLU A 386 -2.02 -12.60 5.64
C GLU A 386 -2.84 -13.80 5.15
N THR A 387 -2.33 -14.59 4.20
CA THR A 387 -2.90 -15.91 3.87
C THR A 387 -2.54 -17.02 4.87
N ARG A 388 -1.70 -16.75 5.90
CA ARG A 388 -1.53 -17.65 7.06
C ARG A 388 -2.58 -17.45 8.14
N THR A 389 -3.52 -16.52 7.95
CA THR A 389 -4.68 -16.32 8.84
C THR A 389 -6.02 -16.66 8.21
N ALA A 390 -6.04 -17.37 7.08
CA ALA A 390 -7.20 -18.16 6.67
C ALA A 390 -7.04 -19.56 7.28
N THR A 391 -7.83 -19.88 8.31
CA THR A 391 -7.89 -21.18 8.97
C THR A 391 -8.49 -22.25 8.05
N GLY A 392 -7.77 -22.63 7.00
CA GLY A 392 -8.17 -23.67 6.06
C GLY A 392 -6.96 -24.41 5.48
N PRO A 393 -7.07 -25.72 5.24
CA PRO A 393 -6.01 -26.53 4.63
C PRO A 393 -5.63 -25.99 3.25
N GLN A 394 -4.38 -26.13 2.84
CA GLN A 394 -3.87 -25.69 1.53
C GLN A 394 -4.17 -26.70 0.43
N LEU A 395 -4.25 -26.25 -0.82
CA LEU A 395 -4.43 -27.12 -1.99
C LEU A 395 -3.31 -28.17 -2.08
N GLY A 396 -3.68 -29.45 -2.11
CA GLY A 396 -2.76 -30.58 -2.01
C GLY A 396 -2.73 -31.24 -0.61
N GLU A 397 -3.20 -30.54 0.43
CA GLU A 397 -3.38 -31.12 1.75
C GLU A 397 -4.72 -31.87 1.85
N LYS A 398 -4.74 -32.92 2.69
CA LYS A 398 -5.87 -33.85 2.81
C LYS A 398 -7.22 -33.22 3.21
N GLY A 399 -7.20 -31.99 3.72
CA GLY A 399 -8.40 -31.28 4.17
C GLY A 399 -8.99 -30.29 3.15
N HIS A 400 -8.29 -29.95 2.07
CA HIS A 400 -8.81 -28.97 1.10
C HIS A 400 -9.78 -29.65 0.12
N ALA A 401 -10.96 -29.05 -0.08
CA ALA A 401 -12.05 -29.63 -0.87
C ALA A 401 -11.65 -29.97 -2.31
N ASP A 402 -10.76 -29.18 -2.90
CA ASP A 402 -10.26 -29.39 -4.27
C ASP A 402 -8.99 -30.25 -4.37
N THR A 403 -8.43 -30.73 -3.25
CA THR A 403 -7.24 -31.61 -3.28
C THR A 403 -7.44 -32.88 -4.11
N PRO A 404 -8.60 -33.56 -4.07
CA PRO A 404 -8.82 -34.73 -4.92
C PRO A 404 -8.69 -34.41 -6.42
N LEU A 405 -9.34 -33.32 -6.88
CA LEU A 405 -9.25 -32.88 -8.27
C LEU A 405 -7.83 -32.45 -8.63
N HIS A 406 -7.17 -31.71 -7.73
CA HIS A 406 -5.78 -31.29 -7.90
C HIS A 406 -4.84 -32.47 -8.09
N ASN A 407 -4.96 -33.51 -7.27
CA ASN A 407 -4.13 -34.72 -7.37
C ASN A 407 -4.38 -35.48 -8.67
N ALA A 408 -5.64 -35.56 -9.13
CA ALA A 408 -5.99 -36.19 -10.40
C ALA A 408 -5.37 -35.46 -11.59
N ILE A 409 -5.42 -34.11 -11.59
CA ILE A 409 -4.78 -33.27 -12.61
C ILE A 409 -3.25 -33.38 -12.53
N ARG A 410 -2.66 -33.28 -11.33
CA ARG A 410 -1.22 -33.34 -11.13
C ARG A 410 -0.63 -34.68 -11.57
N GLY A 411 -1.35 -35.78 -11.38
CA GLY A 411 -0.92 -37.11 -11.82
C GLY A 411 -0.86 -37.29 -13.34
N GLN A 412 -1.59 -36.47 -14.11
CA GLN A 412 -1.56 -36.50 -15.59
C GLN A 412 -0.64 -35.43 -16.19
N LEU A 413 -0.26 -34.41 -15.42
CA LEU A 413 0.71 -33.40 -15.85
C LEU A 413 2.15 -33.93 -15.74
N PRO A 414 3.06 -33.54 -16.66
CA PRO A 414 4.48 -33.85 -16.53
C PRO A 414 5.06 -33.31 -15.22
N ALA A 415 6.00 -34.04 -14.62
CA ALA A 415 6.65 -33.63 -13.36
C ALA A 415 7.35 -32.26 -13.45
N ALA A 416 7.82 -31.90 -14.65
CA ALA A 416 8.45 -30.61 -14.93
C ALA A 416 7.50 -29.40 -14.85
N ILE A 417 6.18 -29.63 -14.89
CA ILE A 417 5.19 -28.59 -14.65
C ILE A 417 5.20 -28.22 -13.17
N SER A 418 5.29 -26.93 -12.87
CA SER A 418 5.35 -26.40 -11.51
C SER A 418 4.05 -26.68 -10.74
N ASN A 419 4.14 -26.61 -9.41
CA ASN A 419 2.96 -26.80 -8.56
C ASN A 419 1.97 -25.64 -8.74
N GLU A 420 2.47 -24.43 -8.95
CA GLU A 420 1.70 -23.22 -9.28
C GLU A 420 0.89 -23.42 -10.56
N ALA A 421 1.55 -23.92 -11.63
CA ALA A 421 0.88 -24.20 -12.89
C ALA A 421 -0.16 -25.32 -12.73
N ALA A 422 0.15 -26.40 -12.02
CA ALA A 422 -0.79 -27.47 -11.74
C ALA A 422 -2.02 -27.00 -10.92
N ALA A 423 -1.81 -26.09 -9.96
CA ALA A 423 -2.89 -25.48 -9.19
C ALA A 423 -3.75 -24.56 -10.07
N ASN A 424 -3.15 -23.75 -10.92
CA ASN A 424 -3.88 -22.90 -11.87
C ASN A 424 -4.73 -23.74 -12.84
N VAL A 425 -4.19 -24.87 -13.33
CA VAL A 425 -4.94 -25.83 -14.13
C VAL A 425 -6.15 -26.37 -13.36
N THR A 426 -5.99 -26.62 -12.05
CA THR A 426 -7.09 -27.08 -11.17
C THR A 426 -8.20 -26.02 -11.04
N LEU A 427 -7.83 -24.75 -10.83
CA LEU A 427 -8.77 -23.63 -10.76
C LEU A 427 -9.55 -23.45 -12.06
N GLN A 428 -8.85 -23.43 -13.19
CA GLN A 428 -9.45 -23.26 -14.52
C GLN A 428 -10.34 -24.44 -14.91
N ALA A 429 -9.94 -25.68 -14.58
CA ALA A 429 -10.76 -26.86 -14.78
C ALA A 429 -12.10 -26.76 -14.04
N LYS A 430 -12.05 -26.34 -12.77
CA LYS A 430 -13.25 -26.14 -11.95
C LYS A 430 -14.16 -25.05 -12.51
N GLN A 431 -13.61 -23.93 -12.98
CA GLN A 431 -14.38 -22.86 -13.64
C GLN A 431 -15.03 -23.32 -14.95
N ALA A 432 -14.42 -24.29 -15.64
CA ALA A 432 -14.97 -24.91 -16.84
C ALA A 432 -16.01 -26.03 -16.57
N GLY A 433 -16.42 -26.23 -15.31
CA GLY A 433 -17.40 -27.23 -14.90
C GLY A 433 -16.81 -28.60 -14.54
N ILE A 434 -15.48 -28.73 -14.53
CA ILE A 434 -14.75 -29.95 -14.12
C ILE A 434 -14.36 -29.78 -12.65
N ASP A 435 -15.34 -29.91 -11.76
CA ASP A 435 -15.21 -29.61 -10.31
C ASP A 435 -14.83 -30.80 -9.43
N SER A 436 -14.61 -31.97 -10.02
CA SER A 436 -14.39 -33.23 -9.31
C SER A 436 -13.58 -34.21 -10.17
N PRO A 437 -12.79 -35.13 -9.56
CA PRO A 437 -12.00 -36.12 -10.30
C PRO A 437 -12.81 -36.96 -11.29
N GLU A 438 -14.05 -37.27 -10.95
CA GLU A 438 -14.95 -38.09 -11.77
C GLU A 438 -15.40 -37.35 -13.05
N LYS A 439 -15.38 -36.02 -13.02
CA LYS A 439 -15.67 -35.18 -14.18
C LYS A 439 -14.44 -34.96 -15.06
N LEU A 440 -13.24 -35.33 -14.62
CA LEU A 440 -12.01 -35.19 -15.39
C LEU A 440 -11.84 -36.39 -16.33
N GLN A 441 -11.78 -36.14 -17.65
CA GLN A 441 -11.52 -37.17 -18.65
C GLN A 441 -10.02 -37.31 -18.93
N SER A 442 -9.35 -36.20 -19.26
CA SER A 442 -7.92 -36.20 -19.53
C SER A 442 -7.28 -34.83 -19.39
N VAL A 443 -5.97 -34.81 -19.11
CA VAL A 443 -5.11 -33.63 -19.18
C VAL A 443 -3.95 -33.94 -20.13
N THR A 444 -3.80 -33.16 -21.18
CA THR A 444 -2.66 -33.27 -22.11
C THR A 444 -1.91 -31.94 -22.21
N VAL A 445 -0.60 -31.99 -22.38
CA VAL A 445 0.23 -30.79 -22.57
C VAL A 445 0.69 -30.73 -24.01
N GLN A 446 0.38 -29.63 -24.69
CA GLN A 446 0.83 -29.36 -26.05
C GLN A 446 1.10 -27.85 -26.20
N ASP A 447 2.22 -27.50 -26.84
CA ASP A 447 2.59 -26.11 -27.15
C ASP A 447 2.58 -25.17 -25.93
N GLY A 448 3.05 -25.66 -24.78
CA GLY A 448 3.09 -24.90 -23.53
C GLY A 448 1.75 -24.72 -22.84
N LYS A 449 0.68 -25.38 -23.31
CA LYS A 449 -0.66 -25.32 -22.73
C LYS A 449 -1.12 -26.68 -22.22
N ALA A 450 -1.80 -26.69 -21.08
CA ALA A 450 -2.54 -27.85 -20.60
C ALA A 450 -3.98 -27.80 -21.13
N PHE A 451 -4.36 -28.79 -21.91
CA PHE A 451 -5.73 -29.03 -22.35
C PHE A 451 -6.39 -29.97 -21.37
N VAL A 452 -7.39 -29.48 -20.66
CA VAL A 452 -8.19 -30.24 -19.70
C VAL A 452 -9.52 -30.56 -20.36
N MET A 453 -9.84 -31.85 -20.48
CA MET A 453 -11.12 -32.33 -21.00
C MET A 453 -11.92 -33.00 -19.90
N GLY A 454 -13.20 -32.64 -19.81
CA GLY A 454 -14.15 -33.25 -18.89
C GLY A 454 -14.95 -34.37 -19.54
N THR A 455 -15.57 -35.22 -18.73
CA THR A 455 -16.43 -36.33 -19.19
C THR A 455 -17.76 -35.84 -19.78
N THR A 456 -18.16 -34.61 -19.45
CA THR A 456 -19.36 -33.95 -20.01
C THR A 456 -19.01 -33.20 -21.30
N PRO A 457 -19.66 -33.49 -22.44
CA PRO A 457 -19.41 -32.78 -23.68
C PRO A 457 -19.55 -31.26 -23.53
N GLY A 458 -18.50 -30.53 -23.90
CA GLY A 458 -18.45 -29.07 -23.77
C GLY A 458 -17.65 -28.56 -22.57
N TYR A 459 -17.42 -29.38 -21.55
CA TYR A 459 -16.56 -29.01 -20.40
C TYR A 459 -15.11 -29.25 -20.77
N ARG A 460 -14.43 -28.18 -21.15
CA ARG A 460 -13.01 -28.20 -21.51
C ARG A 460 -12.39 -26.83 -21.26
N THR A 461 -11.10 -26.80 -20.97
CA THR A 461 -10.32 -25.57 -20.88
C THR A 461 -8.91 -25.78 -21.39
N ALA A 462 -8.29 -24.71 -21.88
CA ALA A 462 -6.88 -24.68 -22.26
C ALA A 462 -6.17 -23.65 -21.39
N VAL A 463 -5.18 -24.10 -20.63
CA VAL A 463 -4.50 -23.30 -19.60
C VAL A 463 -3.07 -23.08 -20.04
N ASP A 464 -2.64 -21.82 -20.08
CA ASP A 464 -1.25 -21.49 -20.35
C ASP A 464 -0.37 -21.87 -19.15
N LEU A 465 0.69 -22.65 -19.38
CA LEU A 465 1.58 -23.12 -18.32
C LEU A 465 2.76 -22.18 -18.08
N SER A 466 2.96 -21.18 -18.95
CA SER A 466 4.02 -20.18 -18.79
C SER A 466 3.63 -19.05 -17.83
N GLU A 467 2.33 -18.81 -17.64
CA GLU A 467 1.79 -17.75 -16.80
C GLU A 467 0.85 -18.34 -15.74
N ALA A 468 1.41 -18.73 -14.60
CA ALA A 468 0.65 -19.25 -13.46
C ALA A 468 0.63 -18.24 -12.30
N PRO A 469 -0.56 -17.90 -11.75
CA PRO A 469 -0.65 -17.18 -10.48
C PRO A 469 0.05 -17.95 -9.34
N SER A 470 0.35 -17.28 -8.24
CA SER A 470 0.92 -17.95 -7.07
C SER A 470 -0.02 -19.03 -6.53
N LEU A 471 0.54 -20.07 -5.91
CA LEU A 471 -0.23 -21.12 -5.21
C LEU A 471 -1.20 -20.52 -4.19
N GLU A 472 -0.76 -19.47 -3.50
CA GLU A 472 -1.53 -18.75 -2.49
C GLU A 472 -2.75 -18.04 -3.08
N HIS A 473 -2.56 -17.28 -4.18
CA HIS A 473 -3.65 -16.62 -4.89
C HIS A 473 -4.65 -17.65 -5.44
N THR A 474 -4.13 -18.74 -6.00
CA THR A 474 -4.95 -19.83 -6.55
C THR A 474 -5.76 -20.54 -5.45
N ASN A 475 -5.13 -20.80 -4.30
CA ASN A 475 -5.78 -21.42 -3.14
C ASN A 475 -6.88 -20.54 -2.56
N ALA A 476 -6.63 -19.23 -2.41
CA ALA A 476 -7.65 -18.28 -1.96
C ALA A 476 -8.85 -18.23 -2.90
N GLN A 477 -8.60 -18.29 -4.22
CA GLN A 477 -9.67 -18.27 -5.22
C GLN A 477 -10.50 -19.56 -5.23
N LEU A 478 -9.86 -20.72 -5.06
CA LEU A 478 -10.56 -22.01 -4.92
C LEU A 478 -11.43 -22.06 -3.66
N GLN A 479 -10.92 -21.57 -2.53
CA GLN A 479 -11.68 -21.50 -1.27
C GLN A 479 -12.89 -20.54 -1.40
N SER A 480 -12.71 -19.39 -2.05
CA SER A 480 -13.81 -18.45 -2.34
C SER A 480 -14.90 -19.07 -3.24
N ASN A 481 -14.49 -19.82 -4.27
CA ASN A 481 -15.42 -20.54 -5.14
C ASN A 481 -16.22 -21.61 -4.38
N ASN A 482 -15.59 -22.31 -3.42
CA ASN A 482 -16.25 -23.28 -2.56
C ASN A 482 -17.31 -22.63 -1.64
N ALA A 483 -16.96 -21.51 -1.00
CA ALA A 483 -17.89 -20.78 -0.14
C ALA A 483 -19.12 -20.29 -0.91
N SER A 484 -18.89 -19.78 -2.13
CA SER A 484 -19.95 -19.29 -3.02
C SER A 484 -20.90 -20.42 -3.49
N GLN A 485 -20.35 -21.58 -3.88
CA GLN A 485 -21.17 -22.75 -4.24
C GLN A 485 -21.98 -23.29 -3.06
N GLN A 486 -21.41 -23.33 -1.85
CA GLN A 486 -22.12 -23.79 -0.66
C GLN A 486 -23.29 -22.88 -0.29
N GLN A 487 -23.13 -21.56 -0.41
CA GLN A 487 -24.23 -20.61 -0.21
C GLN A 487 -25.35 -20.79 -1.24
N GLN A 488 -25.00 -20.94 -2.52
CA GLN A 488 -26.01 -21.18 -3.58
C GLN A 488 -26.79 -22.48 -3.35
N VAL A 489 -26.11 -23.57 -2.98
CA VAL A 489 -26.76 -24.86 -2.67
C VAL A 489 -27.67 -24.75 -1.44
N GLN A 490 -27.27 -24.01 -0.40
CA GLN A 490 -28.11 -23.79 0.78
C GLN A 490 -29.35 -22.93 0.46
N GLU A 491 -29.19 -21.88 -0.34
CA GLU A 491 -30.31 -21.05 -0.80
C GLU A 491 -31.29 -21.83 -1.67
N GLU A 492 -30.79 -22.70 -2.56
CA GLU A 492 -31.62 -23.53 -3.43
C GLU A 492 -32.36 -24.61 -2.63
N GLN A 493 -31.71 -25.24 -1.65
CA GLN A 493 -32.36 -26.17 -0.73
C GLN A 493 -33.40 -25.50 0.17
N GLN A 494 -33.17 -24.26 0.62
CA GLN A 494 -34.15 -23.48 1.36
C GLN A 494 -35.36 -23.09 0.50
N LYS A 495 -35.15 -22.79 -0.79
CA LYS A 495 -36.25 -22.53 -1.74
C LYS A 495 -37.11 -23.77 -1.98
N VAL A 496 -36.48 -24.94 -2.17
CA VAL A 496 -37.18 -26.22 -2.33
C VAL A 496 -37.93 -26.61 -1.05
N ALA A 497 -37.35 -26.39 0.13
CA ALA A 497 -38.00 -26.66 1.41
C ALA A 497 -39.19 -25.72 1.73
N MET A 498 -39.21 -24.51 1.16
CA MET A 498 -40.30 -23.55 1.29
C MET A 498 -41.41 -23.70 0.22
N GLY A 499 -41.34 -24.74 -0.62
CA GLY A 499 -42.43 -25.09 -1.55
C GLY A 499 -42.73 -24.02 -2.60
N ARG A 500 -41.69 -23.41 -3.18
CA ARG A 500 -41.82 -22.51 -4.34
C ARG A 500 -41.06 -23.02 -5.54
#